data_AF-A0A0R1X4J4-F1
#
_entry.id   AF-A0A0R1X4J4-F1
#
_cell.length_a   1.000
_cell.length_b   1.000
_cell.length_c   1.000
_cell.angle_alpha   90.00
_cell.angle_beta   90.00
_cell.angle_gamma   90.00
#
_symmetry.space_group_name_H-M   'P 1'
#
loop_
_entity.id
_entity.type
_entity.pdbx_description
1 polymer ?
#
loop_
_entity_poly.entity_id
_entity_poly.type
_entity_poly.pdbx_seq_one_letter_code
_entity_poly.pdbx_strand_id
1 'polypeptide(L)'
;MQEDKLKRQNRLVLVLLALLVVVGLGIHQYFNYALTPVNRSSTARVTVTIPQGATDDQVAAILKKHGLIRSRYVFSYYLQTHKTSGVKAGHFTLRQSSFVPQIANRLQENQAAKRH
;
A
#
# COMPACT_ATOMS: atom_id res chain seq x y z
N MET A 1 14.19 49.68 1.30
CA MET A 1 14.45 48.65 2.34
C MET A 1 13.23 47.80 2.69
N GLN A 2 12.00 48.34 2.77
CA GLN A 2 10.79 47.54 3.07
C GLN A 2 10.28 46.67 1.89
N GLU A 3 10.37 47.16 0.65
CA GLU A 3 9.91 46.40 -0.54
C GLU A 3 10.71 45.13 -0.83
N ASP A 4 12.02 45.14 -0.55
CA ASP A 4 12.89 43.97 -0.76
C ASP A 4 12.58 42.83 0.21
N LYS A 5 12.15 43.17 1.45
CA LYS A 5 11.69 42.18 2.43
C LYS A 5 10.39 41.50 1.97
N LEU A 6 9.44 42.28 1.46
CA LEU A 6 8.13 41.79 1.01
C LEU A 6 8.27 40.88 -0.23
N LYS A 7 9.09 41.27 -1.20
CA LYS A 7 9.39 40.46 -2.40
C LYS A 7 10.10 39.15 -2.05
N ARG A 8 11.04 39.16 -1.08
CA ARG A 8 11.70 37.95 -0.59
C ARG A 8 10.75 37.02 0.16
N GLN A 9 9.86 37.54 1.01
CA GLN A 9 8.84 36.74 1.70
C GLN A 9 7.87 36.07 0.73
N ASN A 10 7.35 36.81 -0.26
CA ASN A 10 6.44 36.26 -1.26
C ASN A 10 7.12 35.17 -2.10
N ARG A 11 8.41 35.34 -2.45
CA ARG A 11 9.18 34.31 -3.14
C ARG A 11 9.35 33.05 -2.28
N LEU A 12 9.61 33.18 -0.97
CA LEU A 12 9.71 32.03 -0.06
C LEU A 12 8.37 31.29 0.07
N VAL A 13 7.26 32.03 0.18
CA VAL A 13 5.91 31.43 0.22
C VAL A 13 5.60 30.69 -1.08
N LEU A 14 5.91 31.27 -2.24
CA LEU A 14 5.72 30.60 -3.54
C LEU A 14 6.58 29.34 -3.67
N VAL A 15 7.83 29.37 -3.23
CA VAL A 15 8.72 28.19 -3.24
C VAL A 15 8.18 27.11 -2.31
N LEU A 16 7.74 27.46 -1.09
CA LEU A 16 7.11 26.51 -0.17
C LEU A 16 5.84 25.90 -0.77
N LEU A 17 5.00 26.71 -1.41
CA LEU A 17 3.77 26.25 -2.05
C LEU A 17 4.07 25.29 -3.21
N ALA A 18 5.04 25.62 -4.07
CA ALA A 18 5.48 24.75 -5.15
C ALA A 18 6.04 23.43 -4.62
N LEU A 19 6.80 23.47 -3.53
CA LEU A 19 7.38 22.28 -2.91
C LEU A 19 6.28 21.38 -2.32
N LEU A 20 5.24 21.95 -1.70
CA LEU A 20 4.06 21.21 -1.24
C LEU A 20 3.32 20.53 -2.40
N VAL A 21 3.16 21.20 -3.54
CA VAL A 21 2.53 20.61 -4.73
C VAL A 21 3.34 19.42 -5.25
N VAL A 22 4.66 19.57 -5.37
CA VAL A 22 5.56 18.49 -5.83
C VAL A 22 5.51 17.30 -4.87
N VAL A 23 5.55 17.54 -3.56
CA VAL A 23 5.43 16.49 -2.54
C VAL A 23 4.06 15.80 -2.64
N GLY A 24 2.97 16.56 -2.77
CA GLY A 24 1.63 16.00 -2.93
C GLY A 24 1.49 15.10 -4.16
N LEU A 25 2.02 15.55 -5.32
CA LEU A 25 2.06 14.75 -6.55
C LEU A 25 2.91 13.49 -6.38
N GLY A 26 4.06 13.59 -5.71
CA GLY A 26 4.93 12.47 -5.41
C GLY A 26 4.25 11.41 -4.54
N ILE A 27 3.53 11.83 -3.49
CA ILE A 27 2.75 10.93 -2.63
C ILE A 27 1.66 10.24 -3.44
N HIS A 28 0.89 10.99 -4.23
CA HIS A 28 -0.19 10.43 -5.04
C HIS A 28 0.32 9.37 -6.05
N GLN A 29 1.42 9.66 -6.74
CA GLN A 29 2.07 8.70 -7.64
C GLN A 29 2.59 7.47 -6.90
N TYR A 30 3.20 7.65 -5.74
CA TYR A 30 3.72 6.54 -4.94
C TYR A 30 2.60 5.58 -4.50
N PHE A 31 1.46 6.10 -4.04
CA PHE A 31 0.31 5.28 -3.67
C PHE A 31 -0.21 4.46 -4.85
N ASN A 32 -0.43 5.09 -6.01
CA ASN A 32 -0.87 4.39 -7.21
C ASN A 32 0.12 3.31 -7.65
N TYR A 33 1.41 3.61 -7.63
CA TYR A 33 2.46 2.64 -7.97
C TYR A 33 2.50 1.46 -6.99
N ALA A 34 2.40 1.73 -5.69
CA ALA A 34 2.46 0.72 -4.64
C ALA A 34 1.25 -0.23 -4.64
N LEU A 35 0.10 0.19 -5.18
CA LEU A 35 -1.10 -0.64 -5.36
C LEU A 35 -0.99 -1.62 -6.55
N THR A 36 -0.08 -1.37 -7.49
CA THR A 36 0.13 -2.24 -8.64
C THR A 36 0.98 -3.48 -8.30
N PRO A 37 0.92 -4.55 -9.11
CA PRO A 37 1.59 -5.82 -8.81
C PRO A 37 3.10 -5.67 -8.88
N VAL A 38 3.81 -6.31 -7.94
CA VAL A 38 5.29 -6.28 -7.86
C VAL A 38 5.91 -6.67 -9.20
N ASN A 39 5.40 -7.74 -9.82
CA ASN A 39 5.79 -8.17 -11.15
C ASN A 39 4.58 -8.66 -11.94
N ARG A 40 4.13 -7.87 -12.92
CA ARG A 40 2.94 -8.19 -13.75
C ARG A 40 3.13 -9.42 -14.64
N SER A 41 4.36 -9.72 -15.05
CA SER A 41 4.66 -10.87 -15.92
C SER A 41 4.99 -12.15 -15.15
N SER A 42 5.13 -12.06 -13.82
CA SER A 42 5.49 -13.22 -13.00
C SER A 42 4.30 -14.18 -12.84
N THR A 43 4.55 -15.44 -13.16
CA THR A 43 3.65 -16.58 -12.86
C THR A 43 3.97 -17.22 -11.51
N ALA A 44 4.96 -16.69 -10.78
CA ALA A 44 5.39 -17.23 -9.50
C ALA A 44 4.26 -17.21 -8.47
N ARG A 45 4.00 -18.37 -7.89
CA ARG A 45 3.09 -18.56 -6.75
C ARG A 45 3.92 -18.63 -5.48
N VAL A 46 3.63 -17.76 -4.52
CA VAL A 46 4.29 -17.71 -3.23
C VAL A 46 3.26 -18.03 -2.16
N THR A 47 3.56 -19.03 -1.34
CA THR A 47 2.75 -19.41 -0.20
C THR A 47 3.22 -18.65 1.03
N VAL A 48 2.28 -18.02 1.73
CA VAL A 48 2.52 -17.30 2.99
C VAL A 48 1.61 -17.84 4.08
N THR A 49 2.11 -17.79 5.31
CA THR A 49 1.35 -18.17 6.50
C THR A 49 1.05 -16.91 7.29
N ILE A 50 -0.22 -16.65 7.53
CA ILE A 50 -0.68 -15.56 8.38
C ILE A 50 -0.99 -16.12 9.78
N PRO A 51 -0.27 -15.70 10.83
CA PRO A 51 -0.50 -16.20 12.18
C PRO A 51 -1.85 -15.70 12.74
N GLN A 52 -2.41 -16.44 13.71
CA GLN A 52 -3.60 -15.99 14.42
C GLN A 52 -3.32 -14.70 15.20
N GLY A 53 -4.29 -13.79 15.19
CA GLY A 53 -4.16 -12.49 15.85
C GLY A 53 -3.17 -11.52 15.19
N ALA A 54 -2.67 -11.83 13.98
CA ALA A 54 -1.77 -10.94 13.26
C ALA A 54 -2.43 -9.58 13.00
N THR A 55 -1.72 -8.49 13.28
CA THR A 55 -2.15 -7.14 12.94
C THR A 55 -1.99 -6.87 11.44
N ASP A 56 -2.68 -5.86 10.91
CA ASP A 56 -2.56 -5.49 9.48
C ASP A 56 -1.13 -5.17 9.07
N ASP A 57 -0.37 -4.52 9.97
CA ASP A 57 1.02 -4.20 9.73
C ASP A 57 1.91 -5.46 9.71
N GLN A 58 1.65 -6.44 10.58
CA GLN A 58 2.34 -7.72 10.57
C GLN A 58 2.05 -8.51 9.29
N VAL A 59 0.77 -8.57 8.89
CA VAL A 59 0.36 -9.19 7.61
C VAL A 59 1.06 -8.51 6.44
N ALA A 60 1.05 -7.18 6.39
CA ALA A 60 1.72 -6.41 5.35
C ALA A 60 3.25 -6.65 5.36
N ALA A 61 3.88 -6.77 6.52
CA ALA A 61 5.30 -7.06 6.64
C ALA A 61 5.64 -8.45 6.06
N ILE A 62 4.84 -9.46 6.38
CA ILE A 62 4.98 -10.82 5.84
C ILE A 62 4.86 -10.78 4.31
N LEU A 63 3.81 -10.18 3.77
CA LEU A 63 3.61 -10.10 2.31
C LEU A 63 4.74 -9.36 1.60
N LYS A 64 5.27 -8.28 2.19
CA LYS A 64 6.40 -7.54 1.62
C LYS A 64 7.67 -8.39 1.60
N LYS A 65 7.96 -9.11 2.69
CA LYS A 65 9.12 -10.01 2.81
C LYS A 65 9.08 -11.12 1.74
N HIS A 66 7.88 -11.59 1.40
CA HIS A 66 7.65 -12.60 0.36
C HIS A 66 7.51 -12.02 -1.07
N GLY A 67 7.71 -10.70 -1.25
CA GLY A 67 7.66 -10.05 -2.56
C GLY A 67 6.28 -10.03 -3.20
N LEU A 68 5.21 -10.13 -2.40
CA LEU A 68 3.82 -10.10 -2.87
C LEU A 68 3.26 -8.69 -2.96
N ILE A 69 3.80 -7.75 -2.18
CA ILE A 69 3.42 -6.34 -2.19
C ILE A 69 4.67 -5.46 -2.26
N ARG A 70 4.53 -4.25 -2.83
CA ARG A 70 5.65 -3.30 -2.91
C ARG A 70 5.90 -2.55 -1.60
N SER A 71 4.84 -2.23 -0.87
CA SER A 71 4.92 -1.37 0.30
C SER A 71 4.05 -1.86 1.45
N ARG A 72 4.69 -2.07 2.60
CA ARG A 72 4.02 -2.43 3.87
C ARG A 72 3.01 -1.36 4.27
N TYR A 73 3.42 -0.09 4.23
CA TYR A 73 2.61 1.04 4.67
C TYR A 73 1.35 1.20 3.83
N VAL A 74 1.49 1.16 2.50
CA VAL A 74 0.34 1.29 1.59
C VAL A 74 -0.62 0.13 1.75
N PHE A 75 -0.12 -1.11 1.89
CA PHE A 75 -0.98 -2.27 2.08
C PHE A 75 -1.68 -2.28 3.45
N SER A 76 -0.96 -1.95 4.52
CA SER A 76 -1.54 -1.84 5.87
C SER A 76 -2.60 -0.75 5.91
N TYR A 77 -2.34 0.41 5.32
CA TYR A 77 -3.32 1.49 5.18
C TYR A 77 -4.52 1.08 4.33
N TYR A 78 -4.29 0.36 3.23
CA TYR A 78 -5.36 -0.19 2.39
C TYR A 78 -6.25 -1.14 3.19
N LEU A 79 -5.67 -2.06 3.98
CA LEU A 79 -6.44 -2.92 4.87
C LEU A 79 -7.24 -2.12 5.89
N GLN A 80 -6.64 -1.12 6.54
CA GLN A 80 -7.35 -0.29 7.53
C GLN A 80 -8.56 0.45 6.95
N THR A 81 -8.45 0.94 5.72
CA THR A 81 -9.49 1.74 5.06
C THR A 81 -10.53 0.90 4.33
N HIS A 82 -10.15 -0.28 3.82
CA HIS A 82 -11.00 -1.17 3.01
C HIS A 82 -11.34 -2.48 3.74
N LYS A 83 -11.25 -2.48 5.07
CA LYS A 83 -11.60 -3.61 5.92
C LYS A 83 -13.11 -3.83 5.90
N THR A 84 -13.56 -4.81 5.14
CA THR A 84 -14.93 -5.33 5.25
C THR A 84 -15.00 -6.45 6.28
N SER A 85 -13.89 -7.17 6.47
CA SER A 85 -13.70 -8.16 7.53
C SER A 85 -12.22 -8.22 7.93
N GLY A 86 -11.92 -8.67 9.16
CA GLY A 86 -10.53 -8.84 9.61
C GLY A 86 -9.78 -9.89 8.78
N VAL A 87 -8.48 -9.70 8.60
CA VAL A 87 -7.61 -10.67 7.91
C VAL A 87 -7.69 -12.02 8.62
N LYS A 88 -7.91 -13.08 7.86
CA LYS A 88 -7.99 -14.44 8.39
C LYS A 88 -6.59 -15.05 8.51
N ALA A 89 -6.39 -15.81 9.58
CA ALA A 89 -5.20 -16.63 9.75
C ALA A 89 -5.27 -17.88 8.87
N GLY A 90 -4.12 -18.35 8.40
CA GLY A 90 -4.03 -19.55 7.57
C GLY A 90 -2.94 -19.48 6.51
N HIS A 91 -2.96 -20.44 5.60
CA HIS A 91 -2.03 -20.52 4.48
C HIS A 91 -2.66 -19.98 3.20
N PHE A 92 -2.00 -19.03 2.57
CA PHE A 92 -2.48 -18.39 1.35
C PHE A 92 -1.45 -18.53 0.25
N THR A 93 -1.88 -19.06 -0.90
CA THR A 93 -1.07 -19.07 -2.11
C THR A 93 -1.42 -17.86 -2.95
N LEU A 94 -0.48 -16.94 -3.09
CA LEU A 94 -0.66 -15.65 -3.77
C LEU A 94 0.30 -15.54 -4.96
N ARG A 95 -0.02 -14.68 -5.93
CA ARG A 95 0.83 -14.42 -7.10
C ARG A 95 1.43 -13.03 -7.02
N GLN A 96 2.68 -12.88 -7.44
CA GLN A 96 3.35 -11.57 -7.51
C GLN A 96 2.74 -10.62 -8.55
N SER A 97 1.95 -11.17 -9.47
CA SER A 97 1.16 -10.47 -10.48
C SER A 97 -0.22 -10.02 -9.97
N SER A 98 -0.61 -10.37 -8.74
CA SER A 98 -1.86 -9.90 -8.14
C SER A 98 -1.76 -8.45 -7.67
N PHE A 99 -2.85 -7.69 -7.85
CA PHE A 99 -2.97 -6.33 -7.35
C PHE A 99 -3.24 -6.31 -5.83
N VAL A 100 -2.90 -5.22 -5.15
CA VAL A 100 -3.14 -5.06 -3.70
C VAL A 100 -4.60 -5.34 -3.29
N PRO A 101 -5.63 -4.80 -3.97
CA PRO A 101 -7.03 -5.13 -3.68
C PRO A 101 -7.35 -6.62 -3.76
N GLN A 102 -6.76 -7.34 -4.73
CA GLN A 102 -6.99 -8.77 -4.91
C GLN A 102 -6.36 -9.57 -3.77
N ILE A 103 -5.14 -9.20 -3.36
CA ILE A 103 -4.48 -9.84 -2.22
C ILE A 103 -5.26 -9.58 -0.94
N ALA A 104 -5.66 -8.33 -0.70
CA ALA A 104 -6.48 -7.97 0.47
C ALA A 104 -7.79 -8.74 0.49
N ASN A 105 -8.51 -8.82 -0.63
CA ASN A 105 -9.74 -9.60 -0.74
C ASN A 105 -9.48 -11.08 -0.47
N ARG A 106 -8.41 -11.69 -1.00
CA ARG A 106 -8.09 -13.10 -0.73
C ARG A 106 -7.79 -13.39 0.74
N LEU A 107 -7.26 -12.42 1.47
CA LEU A 107 -6.95 -12.54 2.90
C LEU A 107 -8.18 -12.31 3.80
N GLN A 108 -9.18 -11.58 3.29
CA GLN A 108 -10.45 -11.31 3.97
C GLN A 108 -11.52 -12.36 3.62
N GLU A 109 -11.50 -12.87 2.38
CA GLU A 109 -12.42 -13.87 1.85
C GLU A 109 -12.18 -15.21 2.57
N ASN A 110 -13.25 -15.74 3.16
CA ASN A 110 -13.18 -17.00 3.87
C ASN A 110 -12.97 -18.15 2.86
N GLN A 111 -11.79 -18.80 2.87
CA GLN A 111 -11.54 -19.97 2.02
C GLN A 111 -12.56 -21.11 2.28
N ALA A 112 -13.24 -21.10 3.43
CA ALA A 112 -14.31 -22.07 3.74
C ALA A 112 -15.65 -21.79 3.02
N ALA A 113 -15.87 -20.59 2.45
CA ALA A 113 -17.16 -20.21 1.87
C ALA A 113 -17.32 -20.58 0.37
N LYS A 114 -16.29 -21.13 -0.28
CA LYS A 114 -16.31 -21.50 -1.71
C LYS A 114 -16.43 -23.01 -1.98
N ARG A 115 -16.89 -23.79 -1.00
CA ARG A 115 -17.46 -25.12 -1.22
C ARG A 115 -18.99 -25.01 -1.29
N HIS A 116 -19.51 -24.56 -2.43
CA HIS A 116 -20.90 -24.79 -2.82
C HIS A 116 -20.95 -25.13 -4.29
#